data_AF-A0A2D8R3T7-F1
#
_entry.id   AF-A0A2D8R3T7-F1
#
_cell.length_a   1.000
_cell.length_b   1.000
_cell.length_c   1.000
_cell.angle_alpha   90.00
_cell.angle_beta   90.00
_cell.angle_gamma   90.00
#
_symmetry.space_group_name_H-M   'P 1'
#
loop_
_entity.id
_entity.type
_entity.pdbx_description
1 polymer ?
#
loop_
_entity_poly.entity_id
_entity_poly.type
_entity_poly.pdbx_seq_one_letter_code
_entity_poly.pdbx_strand_id
1 'polypeptide(L)'
;MIPSSAPAVDYERDETLLALIRSLVKKTSRTDSRQIALLVYLTDWRSALVNGHQATTIEWRLDLRGPKTRAIEDIVRSVRAEKGRVGDMLKSLSRRNAPLLDAPTTAALEHVLATTNKMGVQDLNRNVLATWPVLHSNAESAREVYDLAKAALEYRASKGGII
;
A
#
# COMPACT_ATOMS: atom_id res chain seq x y z
N MET A 1 14.05 19.15 24.55
CA MET A 1 14.87 18.26 23.72
C MET A 1 14.36 16.85 23.92
N ILE A 2 13.75 16.23 22.91
CA ILE A 2 13.40 14.81 22.94
C ILE A 2 13.83 14.23 21.59
N PRO A 3 14.92 13.44 21.52
CA PRO A 3 15.13 12.56 20.39
C PRO A 3 14.37 11.27 20.71
N SER A 4 13.27 11.02 20.03
CA SER A 4 12.73 9.66 19.91
C SER A 4 12.47 9.42 18.45
N SER A 5 13.55 9.26 17.69
CA SER A 5 13.49 8.59 16.41
C SER A 5 13.35 7.11 16.72
N ALA A 6 12.11 6.61 16.73
CA ALA A 6 11.86 5.19 16.50
C ALA A 6 12.74 4.76 15.31
N PRO A 7 13.36 3.58 15.35
CA PRO A 7 14.21 3.12 14.25
C PRO A 7 13.42 3.25 12.95
N ALA A 8 14.01 3.91 11.96
CA ALA A 8 13.38 4.02 10.65
C ALA A 8 13.25 2.59 10.10
N VAL A 9 12.01 2.11 9.95
CA VAL A 9 11.75 0.83 9.31
C VAL A 9 12.31 0.90 7.89
N ASP A 10 13.27 0.04 7.60
CA ASP A 10 13.95 -0.01 6.29
C ASP A 10 13.04 -0.74 5.28
N TYR A 11 12.02 -0.01 4.82
CA TYR A 11 11.08 -0.49 3.80
C TYR A 11 11.74 -0.78 2.45
N GLU A 12 12.98 -0.33 2.21
CA GLU A 12 13.71 -0.63 0.97
C GLU A 12 14.13 -2.11 0.88
N ARG A 13 14.05 -2.86 1.99
CA ARG A 13 14.33 -4.30 2.03
C ARG A 13 13.08 -5.17 1.98
N ASP A 14 11.88 -4.57 2.01
CA ASP A 14 10.63 -5.32 1.87
C ASP A 14 10.44 -5.72 0.39
N GLU A 15 10.84 -6.95 0.06
CA GLU A 15 10.75 -7.49 -1.30
C GLU A 15 9.31 -7.52 -1.82
N THR A 16 8.33 -7.78 -0.95
CA THR A 16 6.91 -7.80 -1.30
C THR A 16 6.42 -6.40 -1.63
N LEU A 17 6.77 -5.40 -0.82
CA LEU A 17 6.46 -4.00 -1.09
C LEU A 17 7.06 -3.54 -2.41
N LEU A 18 8.34 -3.84 -2.67
CA LEU A 18 8.99 -3.48 -3.92
C LEU A 18 8.33 -4.16 -5.12
N ALA A 19 8.00 -5.45 -5.02
CA ALA A 19 7.28 -6.18 -6.07
C ALA A 19 5.88 -5.59 -6.32
N LEU A 20 5.18 -5.18 -5.27
CA LEU A 20 3.87 -4.55 -5.33
C LEU A 20 3.94 -3.18 -6.01
N ILE A 21 4.86 -2.32 -5.59
CA ILE A 21 5.09 -0.99 -6.20
C ILE A 21 5.46 -1.14 -7.66
N ARG A 22 6.40 -2.03 -8.01
CA ARG A 22 6.78 -2.29 -9.41
C ARG A 22 5.59 -2.75 -10.24
N SER A 23 4.74 -3.61 -9.68
CA SER A 23 3.51 -4.08 -10.33
C SER A 23 2.53 -2.93 -10.56
N LEU A 24 2.30 -2.07 -9.56
CA LEU A 24 1.42 -0.90 -9.67
C LEU A 24 1.94 0.14 -10.68
N VAL A 25 3.23 0.45 -10.65
CA VAL A 25 3.87 1.37 -11.61
C VAL A 25 3.80 0.83 -13.05
N LYS A 26 3.80 -0.51 -13.22
CA LYS A 26 3.68 -1.15 -14.54
C LYS A 26 2.22 -1.24 -15.02
N LYS A 27 1.28 -1.56 -14.13
CA LYS A 27 -0.11 -1.87 -14.48
C LYS A 27 -1.04 -0.65 -14.49
N THR A 28 -0.62 0.48 -13.90
CA THR A 28 -1.44 1.71 -13.88
C THR A 28 -0.83 2.81 -14.75
N SER A 29 -1.70 3.69 -15.28
CA SER A 29 -1.28 4.92 -15.95
C SER A 29 -1.00 6.08 -14.98
N ARG A 30 -1.18 5.86 -13.67
CA ARG A 30 -1.02 6.90 -12.65
C ARG A 30 0.44 7.33 -12.58
N THR A 31 0.70 8.63 -12.60
CA THR A 31 2.06 9.21 -12.54
C THR A 31 2.44 9.68 -11.14
N ASP A 32 1.44 10.08 -10.35
CA ASP A 32 1.59 10.57 -8.99
C ASP A 32 1.97 9.44 -8.02
N SER A 33 3.06 9.66 -7.28
CA SER A 33 3.58 8.69 -6.31
C SER A 33 2.64 8.48 -5.13
N ARG A 34 1.90 9.53 -4.72
CA ARG A 34 0.91 9.45 -3.64
C ARG A 34 -0.21 8.51 -4.02
N GLN A 35 -0.71 8.59 -5.25
CA GLN A 35 -1.79 7.70 -5.70
C GLN A 35 -1.35 6.23 -5.70
N ILE A 36 -0.10 5.93 -6.08
CA ILE A 36 0.44 4.58 -5.97
C ILE A 36 0.52 4.13 -4.51
N ALA A 37 1.00 4.98 -3.61
CA ALA A 37 1.06 4.66 -2.18
C ALA A 37 -0.33 4.39 -1.57
N LEU A 38 -1.36 5.11 -2.01
CA LEU A 38 -2.75 4.81 -1.63
C LEU A 38 -3.25 3.46 -2.17
N LEU A 39 -2.82 3.06 -3.37
CA LEU A 39 -3.14 1.73 -3.90
C LEU A 39 -2.43 0.61 -3.13
N VAL A 40 -1.20 0.86 -2.63
CA VAL A 40 -0.51 -0.07 -1.71
C VAL A 40 -1.33 -0.24 -0.44
N TYR A 41 -1.77 0.86 0.19
CA TYR A 41 -2.66 0.82 1.36
C TYR A 41 -3.94 0.03 1.11
N LEU A 42 -4.64 0.32 -0.01
CA LEU A 42 -5.86 -0.40 -0.36
C LEU A 42 -5.62 -1.89 -0.62
N THR A 43 -4.44 -2.26 -1.14
CA THR A 43 -4.05 -3.66 -1.34
C THR A 43 -3.84 -4.36 0.00
N ASP A 44 -3.12 -3.73 0.93
CA ASP A 44 -2.96 -4.27 2.29
C ASP A 44 -4.28 -4.40 3.02
N TRP A 45 -5.14 -3.38 2.94
CA TRP A 45 -6.48 -3.43 3.52
C TRP A 45 -7.32 -4.54 2.91
N ARG A 46 -7.30 -4.70 1.57
CA ARG A 46 -8.01 -5.79 0.90
C ARG A 46 -7.46 -7.16 1.31
N SER A 47 -6.14 -7.30 1.43
CA SER A 47 -5.52 -8.53 1.91
C SER A 47 -5.96 -8.84 3.33
N ALA A 48 -5.92 -7.87 4.25
CA ALA A 48 -6.38 -8.05 5.61
C ALA A 48 -7.86 -8.47 5.66
N LEU A 49 -8.70 -7.86 4.82
CA LEU A 49 -10.11 -8.17 4.67
C LEU A 49 -10.45 -9.54 4.09
N VAL A 50 -9.52 -10.22 3.40
CA VAL A 50 -9.77 -11.54 2.78
C VAL A 50 -8.96 -12.62 3.46
N ASN A 51 -7.67 -12.38 3.66
CA ASN A 51 -6.69 -13.35 4.14
C ASN A 51 -6.46 -13.26 5.67
N GLY A 52 -6.96 -12.21 6.32
CA GLY A 52 -6.73 -11.99 7.76
C GLY A 52 -5.36 -11.41 8.09
N HIS A 53 -4.54 -11.08 7.09
CA HIS A 53 -3.27 -10.39 7.25
C HIS A 53 -3.02 -9.42 6.08
N GLN A 54 -2.24 -8.37 6.33
CA GLN A 54 -1.75 -7.46 5.30
C GLN A 54 -0.81 -8.17 4.31
N ALA A 55 -0.63 -7.60 3.12
CA ALA A 55 0.22 -8.17 2.09
C ALA A 55 1.70 -7.82 2.29
N THR A 56 1.98 -6.59 2.72
CA THR A 56 3.33 -6.08 2.96
C THR A 56 3.69 -6.08 4.44
N THR A 57 4.93 -5.73 4.78
CA THR A 57 5.34 -5.52 6.19
C THR A 57 5.18 -4.06 6.64
N ILE A 58 4.48 -3.22 5.87
CA ILE A 58 4.30 -1.81 6.20
C ILE A 58 3.61 -1.65 7.55
N GLU A 59 4.21 -0.81 8.41
CA GLU A 59 3.57 -0.34 9.62
C GLU A 59 2.72 0.90 9.32
N TRP A 60 1.44 0.68 9.03
CA TRP A 60 0.54 1.75 8.66
C TRP A 60 0.25 2.66 9.85
N ARG A 61 0.53 3.96 9.69
CA ARG A 61 0.06 5.00 10.62
C ARG A 61 -1.08 5.77 9.97
N LEU A 62 -2.19 5.89 10.68
CA LEU A 62 -3.44 6.47 10.16
C LEU A 62 -3.86 7.69 10.98
N ASP A 63 -4.44 8.68 10.32
CA ASP A 63 -5.21 9.73 10.98
C ASP A 63 -6.47 10.05 10.19
N LEU A 64 -7.20 11.09 10.62
CA LEU A 64 -8.42 11.57 9.96
C LEU A 64 -8.23 11.97 8.48
N ARG A 65 -6.97 12.12 8.01
CA ARG A 65 -6.63 12.45 6.62
C ARG A 65 -6.19 11.21 5.83
N GLY A 66 -6.15 10.04 6.45
CA GLY A 66 -5.79 8.77 5.85
C GLY A 66 -4.37 8.28 6.22
N PRO A 67 -3.83 7.33 5.44
CA PRO A 67 -2.53 6.73 5.73
C PRO A 67 -1.36 7.70 5.52
N LYS A 68 -0.31 7.56 6.35
CA LYS A 68 0.96 8.27 6.16
C LYS A 68 1.77 7.59 5.06
N THR A 69 1.76 8.19 3.86
CA THR A 69 2.32 7.59 2.65
C THR A 69 3.74 8.03 2.28
N ARG A 70 4.32 9.02 2.98
CA ARG A 70 5.54 9.70 2.53
C ARG A 70 6.70 8.74 2.21
N ALA A 71 6.98 7.77 3.09
CA ALA A 71 8.03 6.79 2.88
C ALA A 71 7.78 5.92 1.64
N ILE A 72 6.54 5.48 1.42
CA ILE A 72 6.14 4.71 0.23
C ILE A 72 6.28 5.56 -1.03
N GLU A 73 5.92 6.85 -0.97
CA GLU A 73 6.08 7.76 -2.10
C GLU A 73 7.53 7.96 -2.51
N ASP A 74 8.46 8.01 -1.54
CA ASP A 74 9.90 8.06 -1.80
C ASP A 74 10.37 6.80 -2.54
N ILE A 75 9.92 5.61 -2.12
CA ILE A 75 10.22 4.35 -2.80
C ILE A 75 9.63 4.32 -4.22
N VAL A 76 8.39 4.79 -4.40
CA VAL A 76 7.76 4.87 -5.73
C VAL A 76 8.57 5.79 -6.66
N ARG A 77 9.06 6.93 -6.16
CA ARG A 77 9.95 7.82 -6.92
C ARG A 77 11.25 7.12 -7.31
N SER A 78 11.89 6.42 -6.38
CA SER A 78 13.11 5.65 -6.64
C SER A 78 12.90 4.58 -7.72
N VAL A 79 11.84 3.77 -7.62
CA VAL A 79 11.50 2.74 -8.62
C VAL A 79 11.24 3.34 -10.00
N ARG A 80 10.62 4.52 -10.08
CA ARG A 80 10.42 5.24 -11.35
C ARG A 80 11.73 5.79 -11.92
N ALA A 81 12.60 6.32 -11.07
CA ALA A 81 13.91 6.84 -11.48
C ALA A 81 14.82 5.71 -12.00
N GLU A 82 14.80 4.54 -11.36
CA GLU A 82 15.45 3.32 -11.86
C GLU A 82 14.95 2.96 -13.25
N LYS A 83 13.63 2.91 -13.47
CA LYS A 83 13.05 2.64 -14.79
C LYS A 83 13.51 3.65 -15.86
N GLY A 84 13.69 4.91 -15.49
CA GLY A 84 14.23 5.95 -16.37
C GLY A 84 15.71 5.76 -16.72
N ARG A 85 16.54 5.31 -15.78
CA ARG A 85 17.99 5.05 -15.98
C ARG A 85 18.27 3.71 -16.68
N VAL A 86 17.48 2.69 -16.38
CA VAL A 86 17.60 1.31 -16.90
C VAL A 86 17.08 1.20 -18.35
N GLY A 87 16.28 2.17 -18.80
CA GLY A 87 15.81 2.30 -20.19
C GLY A 87 16.94 2.31 -21.23
N ASP A 88 18.13 2.76 -20.84
CA ASP A 88 19.27 2.93 -21.74
C ASP A 88 20.30 1.78 -21.71
N MET A 89 20.27 0.90 -20.70
CA MET A 89 21.35 -0.11 -20.52
C MET A 89 20.89 -1.58 -20.47
N LEU A 90 19.61 -1.89 -20.20
CA LEU A 90 19.21 -3.21 -19.68
C LEU A 90 17.91 -3.79 -20.25
N LYS A 91 17.66 -3.65 -21.56
CA LYS A 91 16.62 -4.46 -22.24
C LYS A 91 16.92 -5.97 -22.23
N SER A 92 18.12 -6.42 -21.84
CA SER A 92 18.55 -7.83 -21.98
C SER A 92 18.71 -8.66 -20.69
N LEU A 93 18.79 -8.09 -19.47
CA LEU A 93 19.18 -8.89 -18.28
C LEU A 93 18.17 -8.95 -17.11
N SER A 94 17.19 -8.04 -16.98
CA SER A 94 16.41 -7.89 -15.73
C SER A 94 15.15 -8.76 -15.58
N ARG A 95 14.90 -9.76 -16.43
CA ARG A 95 13.69 -10.60 -16.31
C ARG A 95 13.76 -11.73 -15.27
N ARG A 96 14.93 -12.03 -14.69
CA ARG A 96 15.13 -13.30 -13.98
C ARG A 96 14.90 -13.29 -12.45
N ASN A 97 15.02 -12.16 -11.75
CA ASN A 97 15.06 -12.16 -10.27
C ASN A 97 14.15 -11.09 -9.59
N ALA A 98 13.13 -10.56 -10.25
CA ALA A 98 12.18 -9.71 -9.54
C ALA A 98 11.33 -10.60 -8.60
N PRO A 99 11.23 -10.28 -7.29
CA PRO A 99 10.35 -11.03 -6.39
C PRO A 99 8.94 -11.04 -6.97
N LEU A 100 8.37 -12.23 -7.12
CA LEU A 100 6.99 -12.38 -7.56
C LEU A 100 6.09 -12.19 -6.34
N LEU A 101 5.03 -11.41 -6.51
CA LEU A 101 3.95 -11.38 -5.53
C LEU A 101 3.36 -12.78 -5.40
N ASP A 102 3.06 -13.19 -4.17
CA ASP A 102 2.32 -14.41 -3.93
C ASP A 102 0.90 -14.32 -4.52
N ALA A 103 0.22 -15.46 -4.61
CA ALA A 103 -1.13 -15.52 -5.18
C ALA A 103 -2.16 -14.68 -4.39
N PRO A 104 -2.18 -14.72 -3.04
CA PRO A 104 -3.10 -13.88 -2.26
C PRO A 104 -2.89 -12.37 -2.48
N THR A 105 -1.65 -11.89 -2.47
CA THR A 105 -1.34 -10.48 -2.72
C THR A 105 -1.67 -10.08 -4.14
N THR A 106 -1.40 -10.95 -5.11
CA THR A 106 -1.78 -10.72 -6.51
C THR A 106 -3.30 -10.57 -6.65
N ALA A 107 -4.08 -11.43 -6.01
CA ALA A 107 -5.54 -11.35 -6.05
C ALA A 107 -6.08 -10.07 -5.40
N ALA A 108 -5.50 -9.65 -4.26
CA ALA A 108 -5.85 -8.38 -3.62
C ALA A 108 -5.53 -7.18 -4.51
N LEU A 109 -4.34 -7.15 -5.12
CA LEU A 109 -3.92 -6.12 -6.05
C LEU A 109 -4.86 -6.02 -7.27
N GLU A 110 -5.15 -7.15 -7.92
CA GLU A 110 -6.03 -7.16 -9.10
C GLU A 110 -7.44 -6.66 -8.76
N HIS A 111 -7.97 -7.02 -7.59
CA HIS A 111 -9.26 -6.50 -7.13
C HIS A 111 -9.22 -4.97 -6.92
N VAL A 112 -8.16 -4.47 -6.28
CA VAL A 112 -7.97 -3.02 -6.07
C VAL A 112 -7.85 -2.30 -7.41
N LEU A 113 -7.09 -2.85 -8.37
CA LEU A 113 -6.98 -2.26 -9.71
C LEU A 113 -8.33 -2.27 -10.44
N ALA A 114 -9.05 -3.39 -10.44
CA ALA A 114 -10.35 -3.50 -11.09
C ALA A 114 -11.35 -2.46 -10.57
N THR A 115 -11.33 -2.19 -9.27
CA THR A 115 -12.24 -1.23 -8.62
C THR A 115 -11.78 0.23 -8.76
N THR A 116 -10.47 0.50 -8.81
CA THR A 116 -9.95 1.87 -8.74
C THR A 116 -9.39 2.41 -10.06
N ASN A 117 -9.20 1.60 -11.11
CA ASN A 117 -8.51 2.05 -12.33
C ASN A 117 -9.20 3.24 -13.03
N LYS A 118 -10.53 3.36 -12.89
CA LYS A 118 -11.32 4.47 -13.45
C LYS A 118 -11.50 5.66 -12.50
N MET A 119 -11.03 5.57 -11.26
CA MET A 119 -11.21 6.60 -10.25
C MET A 119 -10.22 7.75 -10.44
N GLY A 120 -10.75 8.98 -10.44
CA GLY A 120 -9.93 10.18 -10.32
C GLY A 120 -9.24 10.27 -8.95
N VAL A 121 -8.37 11.25 -8.77
CA VAL A 121 -7.62 11.45 -7.51
C VAL A 121 -8.56 11.68 -6.33
N GLN A 122 -9.61 12.48 -6.54
CA GLN A 122 -10.59 12.79 -5.50
C GLN A 122 -11.40 11.54 -5.08
N ASP A 123 -11.82 10.73 -6.04
CA ASP A 123 -12.56 9.49 -5.78
C ASP A 123 -11.68 8.45 -5.08
N LEU A 124 -10.41 8.33 -5.47
CA LEU A 124 -9.45 7.45 -4.81
C LEU A 124 -9.25 7.86 -3.35
N ASN A 125 -9.06 9.17 -3.10
CA ASN A 125 -8.96 9.69 -1.73
C ASN A 125 -10.23 9.40 -0.93
N ARG A 126 -11.41 9.63 -1.52
CA ARG A 126 -12.69 9.34 -0.85
C ARG A 126 -12.81 7.86 -0.50
N ASN A 127 -12.40 6.97 -1.40
CA ASN A 127 -12.41 5.52 -1.17
C ASN A 127 -11.49 5.15 0.01
N VAL A 128 -10.28 5.70 0.06
CA VAL A 128 -9.35 5.51 1.18
C VAL A 128 -9.96 6.01 2.50
N LEU A 129 -10.53 7.22 2.50
CA LEU A 129 -11.15 7.80 3.70
C LEU A 129 -12.40 7.04 4.16
N ALA A 130 -13.06 6.30 3.25
CA ALA A 130 -14.20 5.45 3.57
C ALA A 130 -13.81 4.06 4.11
N THR A 131 -12.51 3.73 4.18
CA THR A 131 -12.08 2.46 4.77
C THR A 131 -12.30 2.46 6.28
N TRP A 132 -12.67 1.29 6.83
CA TRP A 132 -12.92 1.12 8.27
C TRP A 132 -11.76 1.61 9.16
N PRO A 133 -10.48 1.27 8.86
CA PRO A 133 -9.35 1.75 9.64
C PRO A 133 -9.26 3.28 9.73
N VAL A 134 -9.54 3.97 8.62
CA VAL A 134 -9.45 5.45 8.59
C VAL A 134 -10.64 6.07 9.31
N LEU A 135 -11.86 5.56 9.09
CA LEU A 135 -13.07 6.06 9.76
C LEU A 135 -13.01 5.95 11.30
N HIS A 136 -12.30 4.94 11.81
CA HIS A 136 -12.14 4.70 13.25
C HIS A 136 -10.77 5.12 13.79
N SER A 137 -9.95 5.79 12.96
CA SER A 137 -8.74 6.45 13.43
C SER A 137 -9.08 7.77 14.11
N ASN A 138 -8.20 8.23 14.98
CA ASN A 138 -8.31 9.55 15.60
C ASN A 138 -7.05 10.39 15.31
N ALA A 139 -7.04 11.65 15.75
CA ALA A 139 -5.92 12.56 15.49
C ALA A 139 -4.60 12.09 16.14
N GLU A 140 -4.68 11.34 17.25
CA GLU A 140 -3.53 10.81 17.98
C GLU A 140 -3.01 9.49 17.38
N SER A 141 -3.87 8.75 16.67
CA SER A 141 -3.53 7.49 15.96
C SER A 141 -2.39 7.65 14.96
N ALA A 142 -2.07 8.88 14.54
CA ALA A 142 -0.93 9.16 13.67
C ALA A 142 0.43 8.75 14.28
N ARG A 143 0.48 8.57 15.61
CA ARG A 143 1.69 8.22 16.36
C ARG A 143 1.86 6.72 16.55
N GLU A 144 0.82 5.94 16.28
CA GLU A 144 0.77 4.51 16.55
C GLU A 144 0.69 3.71 15.25
N VAL A 145 1.22 2.49 15.29
CA VAL A 145 1.06 1.52 14.22
C VAL A 145 -0.34 0.95 14.31
N TYR A 146 -1.07 1.03 13.21
CA TYR A 146 -2.44 0.57 13.12
C TYR A 146 -2.48 -0.88 12.66
N ASP A 147 -3.16 -1.74 13.43
CA ASP A 147 -3.30 -3.16 13.10
C ASP A 147 -4.46 -3.36 12.09
N LEU A 148 -4.10 -3.51 10.82
CA LEU A 148 -5.07 -3.74 9.75
C LEU A 148 -5.78 -5.09 9.85
N ALA A 149 -5.12 -6.12 10.38
CA ALA A 149 -5.72 -7.44 10.54
C ALA A 149 -6.82 -7.40 11.61
N LYS A 150 -6.53 -6.79 12.76
CA LYS A 150 -7.52 -6.54 13.80
C LYS A 150 -8.69 -5.72 13.29
N ALA A 151 -8.42 -4.62 12.58
CA ALA A 151 -9.48 -3.78 12.02
C ALA A 151 -10.35 -4.50 10.98
N ALA A 152 -9.77 -5.43 10.21
CA ALA A 152 -10.52 -6.27 9.29
C ALA A 152 -11.48 -7.22 10.03
N LEU A 153 -11.04 -7.81 11.15
CA LEU A 153 -11.89 -8.64 12.01
C LEU A 153 -13.07 -7.84 12.58
N GLU A 154 -12.79 -6.64 13.11
CA GLU A 154 -13.83 -5.74 13.63
C GLU A 154 -14.84 -5.33 12.55
N TYR A 155 -14.37 -5.02 11.34
CA TYR A 155 -15.24 -4.70 10.20
C TYR A 155 -16.15 -5.86 9.81
N ARG A 156 -15.61 -7.09 9.73
CA ARG A 156 -16.41 -8.28 9.41
C ARG A 156 -17.45 -8.55 10.49
N ALA A 157 -17.10 -8.37 11.76
CA ALA A 157 -18.05 -8.49 12.88
C ALA A 157 -19.18 -7.45 12.79
N SER A 158 -18.87 -6.19 12.46
CA SER A 158 -19.86 -5.11 12.36
C SER A 158 -20.80 -5.24 11.15
N LYS A 159 -20.38 -5.95 10.09
CA LYS A 159 -21.18 -6.20 8.88
C LYS A 159 -22.11 -7.41 8.98
N GLY A 160 -22.22 -8.04 10.15
CA GLY A 160 -23.23 -9.07 10.41
C GLY A 160 -22.77 -10.50 10.13
N GLY A 161 -21.52 -10.84 10.48
CA GLY A 161 -21.08 -12.22 10.75
C GLY A 161 -21.61 -13.30 9.81
N ILE A 162 -21.17 -13.31 8.55
CA ILE A 162 -21.29 -14.49 7.68
C ILE A 162 -19.87 -14.81 7.21
N ILE A 163 -19.34 -15.91 7.77
CA ILE A 163 -18.18 -16.64 7.27
C ILE A 163 -18.69 -17.60 6.20
#